data_AF-A0A8H4AFE8-F1
#
_entry.id   AF-A0A8H4AFE8-F1
#
_cell.length_a   1.000
_cell.length_b   1.000
_cell.length_c   1.000
_cell.angle_alpha   90.00
_cell.angle_beta   90.00
_cell.angle_gamma   90.00
#
_symmetry.space_group_name_H-M   'P 1'
#
loop_
_entity.id
_entity.type
_entity.pdbx_description
1 polymer ?
#
loop_
_entity_poly.entity_id
_entity_poly.type
_entity_poly.pdbx_seq_one_letter_code
_entity_poly.pdbx_strand_id
1 'polypeptide(L)'
;MSKDNIHLIFLVIPTGPFFGYESKPNGISISKNDSVNALRTKIWDHYFNEYGNISFNLRAVNVERREYVYMEPEKKISDYFNPKPTEISIHILVEEA
;
A
#
# COMPACT_ATOMS: atom_id res chain seq x y z
N MET A 1 -4.88 -19.98 4.41
CA MET A 1 -4.02 -18.87 3.94
C MET A 1 -2.78 -19.49 3.29
N SER A 2 -2.47 -19.11 2.04
CA SER A 2 -1.22 -19.50 1.39
C SER A 2 -0.02 -18.92 2.16
N LYS A 3 1.10 -19.65 2.24
CA LYS A 3 2.36 -19.19 2.86
C LYS A 3 2.98 -17.95 2.19
N ASP A 4 2.41 -17.50 1.06
CA ASP A 4 2.91 -16.37 0.29
C ASP A 4 2.13 -15.06 0.49
N ASN A 5 1.05 -15.09 1.26
CA ASN A 5 0.28 -13.88 1.56
C ASN A 5 0.90 -13.11 2.71
N ILE A 6 1.02 -11.80 2.54
CA ILE A 6 1.41 -10.86 3.58
C ILE A 6 0.25 -9.93 3.90
N HIS A 7 0.19 -9.47 5.15
CA HIS A 7 -0.76 -8.46 5.58
C HIS A 7 -0.05 -7.10 5.63
N LEU A 8 -0.54 -6.15 4.85
CA LEU A 8 -0.05 -4.78 4.83
C LEU A 8 -1.00 -3.90 5.63
N ILE A 9 -0.43 -2.97 6.37
CA ILE A 9 -1.16 -1.84 6.95
C ILE A 9 -0.88 -0.62 6.08
N PHE A 10 -1.92 0.14 5.73
CA PHE A 10 -1.76 1.35 4.95
C PHE A 10 -2.40 2.56 5.60
N LEU A 11 -1.80 3.72 5.31
CA LEU A 11 -2.27 5.04 5.73
C LEU A 11 -2.52 5.88 4.50
N VAL A 12 -3.65 6.59 4.50
CA VAL A 12 -4.03 7.52 3.44
C VAL A 12 -3.64 8.92 3.87
N ILE A 13 -2.91 9.63 3.02
CA ILE A 13 -2.64 11.06 3.21
C ILE A 13 -3.85 11.83 2.66
N PRO A 14 -4.59 12.59 3.49
CA PRO A 14 -5.86 13.21 3.10
C PRO A 14 -5.63 14.52 2.34
N THR A 15 -4.97 14.43 1.18
CA THR A 15 -4.72 15.53 0.25
C THR A 15 -5.53 15.37 -1.03
N GLY A 16 -5.84 16.49 -1.69
CA GLY A 16 -6.55 16.51 -2.97
C GLY A 16 -7.87 15.72 -2.93
N PRO A 17 -8.06 14.69 -3.77
CA PRO A 17 -9.28 13.89 -3.82
C PRO A 17 -9.52 13.06 -2.54
N PHE A 18 -8.49 12.87 -1.72
CA PHE A 18 -8.62 12.22 -0.40
C PHE A 18 -8.94 13.22 0.71
N PHE A 19 -9.16 14.50 0.41
CA PHE A 19 -9.52 15.47 1.44
C PHE A 19 -10.81 15.05 2.15
N GLY A 20 -10.78 15.00 3.49
CA GLY A 20 -11.88 14.50 4.31
C GLY A 20 -11.85 12.99 4.57
N TYR A 21 -10.89 12.24 4.00
CA TYR A 21 -10.66 10.85 4.37
C TYR A 21 -10.13 10.77 5.81
N GLU A 22 -10.82 10.00 6.67
CA GLU A 22 -10.35 9.74 8.03
C GLU A 22 -9.14 8.79 8.01
N SER A 23 -7.93 9.34 8.16
CA SER A 23 -6.68 8.58 8.18
C SER A 23 -6.57 7.67 9.40
N LYS A 24 -7.16 6.48 9.29
CA LYS A 24 -6.95 5.35 10.20
C LYS A 24 -6.11 4.26 9.51
N PRO A 25 -5.35 3.45 10.27
CA PRO A 25 -4.67 2.29 9.71
C PRO A 25 -5.67 1.30 9.10
N ASN A 26 -5.48 0.97 7.83
CA ASN A 26 -6.31 0.01 7.11
C ASN A 26 -5.50 -1.26 6.78
N GLY A 27 -6.09 -2.43 6.99
CA GLY A 27 -5.43 -3.71 6.73
C GLY A 27 -5.80 -4.29 5.37
N ILE A 28 -4.82 -4.81 4.63
CA ILE A 28 -5.06 -5.50 3.37
C ILE A 28 -4.13 -6.69 3.20
N SER A 29 -4.68 -7.83 2.83
CA SER A 29 -3.90 -9.06 2.58
C SER A 29 -3.67 -9.25 1.08
N ILE A 30 -2.44 -9.50 0.66
CA ILE A 30 -2.08 -9.73 -0.75
C ILE A 30 -0.95 -10.74 -0.87
N SER A 31 -0.82 -11.41 -2.02
CA SER A 31 0.33 -12.28 -2.27
C SER A 31 1.59 -11.42 -2.49
N LYS A 32 2.71 -11.82 -1.89
CA LYS A 32 4.00 -11.12 -2.06
C LYS A 32 4.49 -11.12 -3.52
N ASN A 33 4.00 -12.06 -4.33
CA ASN A 33 4.39 -12.21 -5.72
C ASN A 33 3.49 -11.40 -6.67
N ASP A 34 2.39 -10.83 -6.16
CA ASP A 34 1.49 -9.98 -6.94
C ASP A 34 2.19 -8.66 -7.26
N SER A 35 1.71 -7.97 -8.31
CA SER A 35 2.23 -6.66 -8.67
C SER A 35 1.70 -5.56 -7.75
N VAL A 36 2.42 -4.44 -7.70
CA VAL A 36 1.93 -3.21 -7.03
C VAL A 36 0.62 -2.74 -7.65
N ASN A 37 0.42 -2.90 -8.95
CA ASN A 37 -0.84 -2.54 -9.60
C ASN A 37 -2.02 -3.39 -9.09
N ALA A 38 -1.81 -4.69 -8.85
CA ALA A 38 -2.83 -5.54 -8.24
C ALA A 38 -3.19 -5.07 -6.82
N LEU A 39 -2.20 -4.60 -6.05
CA LEU A 39 -2.45 -3.97 -4.75
C LEU A 39 -3.26 -2.69 -4.87
N ARG A 40 -2.95 -1.82 -5.85
CA ARG A 40 -3.73 -0.61 -6.13
C ARG A 40 -5.18 -0.95 -6.44
N THR A 41 -5.44 -1.88 -7.36
CA THR A 41 -6.81 -2.35 -7.66
C THR A 41 -7.51 -2.86 -6.41
N LYS A 42 -6.81 -3.62 -5.56
CA LYS A 42 -7.43 -4.16 -4.36
C LYS A 42 -7.76 -3.09 -3.32
N ILE A 43 -6.86 -2.14 -3.08
CA ILE A 43 -7.12 -0.99 -2.19
C ILE A 43 -8.29 -0.18 -2.73
N TRP A 44 -8.28 0.10 -4.03
CA TRP A 44 -9.34 0.80 -4.73
C TRP A 44 -10.71 0.16 -4.49
N ASP A 45 -10.85 -1.12 -4.82
CA ASP A 45 -12.12 -1.86 -4.73
C ASP A 45 -12.66 -1.91 -3.30
N HIS A 46 -11.79 -1.98 -2.29
CA HIS A 46 -12.20 -2.15 -0.89
C HIS A 46 -12.43 -0.82 -0.16
N TYR A 47 -11.73 0.24 -0.53
CA TYR A 47 -11.67 1.45 0.29
C TYR A 47 -12.02 2.74 -0.46
N PHE A 48 -11.85 2.78 -1.78
CA PHE A 48 -11.97 4.04 -2.53
C PHE A 48 -13.01 4.02 -3.66
N ASN A 49 -13.79 2.94 -3.79
CA ASN A 49 -14.80 2.83 -4.83
C ASN A 49 -15.79 4.03 -4.87
N GLU A 50 -16.08 4.64 -3.71
CA GLU A 50 -16.95 5.83 -3.63
C GLU A 50 -16.29 7.14 -4.14
N TYR A 51 -14.96 7.16 -4.27
CA TYR A 51 -14.18 8.33 -4.70
C TYR A 51 -14.00 8.41 -6.22
N GLY A 52 -14.70 7.60 -7.01
CA GLY A 52 -14.79 7.76 -8.46
C GLY A 52 -13.73 7.02 -9.26
N ASN A 53 -12.70 7.68 -9.77
CA ASN A 53 -11.62 7.04 -10.53
C ASN A 53 -10.32 7.80 -10.26
N ILE A 54 -9.97 7.90 -8.98
CA ILE A 54 -8.83 8.73 -8.55
C ILE A 54 -7.53 7.96 -8.74
N SER A 55 -6.52 8.69 -9.19
CA SER A 55 -5.17 8.15 -9.31
C SER A 55 -4.42 8.38 -7.99
N PHE A 56 -3.78 7.33 -7.50
CA PHE A 56 -2.97 7.39 -6.28
C PHE A 56 -1.72 6.55 -6.40
N ASN A 57 -0.65 7.02 -5.76
CA ASN A 57 0.62 6.33 -5.67
C ASN A 57 0.71 5.54 -4.36
N LEU A 58 1.51 4.46 -4.38
CA LEU A 58 1.86 3.69 -3.20
C LEU A 58 3.32 3.93 -2.86
N ARG A 59 3.62 4.13 -1.58
CA ARG A 59 4.99 4.14 -1.07
C ARG A 59 5.17 3.15 0.05
N ALA A 60 6.27 2.38 0.02
CA ALA A 60 6.65 1.51 1.13
C ALA A 60 7.59 2.24 2.09
N VAL A 61 7.44 1.99 3.40
CA VAL A 61 8.42 2.44 4.40
C VAL A 61 9.72 1.65 4.24
N ASN A 62 10.82 2.35 4.01
CA ASN A 62 12.16 1.81 4.19
C ASN A 62 12.71 2.27 5.55
N VAL A 63 12.65 1.39 6.55
CA VAL A 63 13.07 1.70 7.93
C VAL A 63 14.56 1.97 8.04
N GLU A 64 15.39 1.21 7.30
CA GLU A 64 16.85 1.35 7.34
C GLU A 64 17.29 2.73 6.84
N ARG A 65 16.64 3.22 5.79
CA ARG A 65 16.91 4.53 5.19
C ARG A 65 16.06 5.66 5.76
N ARG A 66 15.06 5.35 6.58
CA ARG A 66 14.07 6.29 7.16
C ARG A 66 13.36 7.12 6.09
N GLU A 67 12.96 6.48 5.00
CA GLU A 67 12.32 7.13 3.85
C GLU A 67 11.09 6.36 3.36
N TYR A 68 10.25 7.02 2.57
CA TYR A 68 9.15 6.40 1.85
C TYR A 68 9.52 6.23 0.37
N VAL A 69 9.63 4.97 -0.06
CA VAL A 69 10.07 4.62 -1.40
C VAL A 69 8.86 4.40 -2.29
N TYR A 70 8.85 5.06 -3.45
CA TYR A 70 7.81 4.86 -4.47
C TYR A 70 7.75 3.40 -4.94
N MET A 71 6.54 2.86 -4.98
CA MET A 71 6.28 1.50 -5.47
C MET A 71 5.83 1.56 -6.93
N GLU A 72 6.70 1.07 -7.83
CA GLU A 72 6.44 1.01 -9.27
C GLU A 72 5.32 -0.01 -9.57
N PRO A 73 4.29 0.34 -10.36
CA PRO A 73 3.11 -0.51 -10.58
C PRO A 73 3.40 -1.95 -11.05
N GLU A 74 4.44 -2.12 -11.86
CA GLU A 74 4.77 -3.41 -12.47
C GLU A 74 5.70 -4.29 -11.61
N LYS A 75 6.25 -3.74 -10.52
CA LYS A 75 7.13 -4.48 -9.61
C LYS A 75 6.33 -5.37 -8.67
N LYS A 76 6.99 -6.37 -8.10
CA LYS A 76 6.35 -7.26 -7.13
C LYS A 76 6.31 -6.60 -5.76
N ILE A 77 5.28 -6.93 -4.99
CA ILE A 77 5.17 -6.50 -3.59
C ILE A 77 6.42 -6.90 -2.80
N SER A 78 6.95 -8.10 -3.00
CA SER A 78 8.17 -8.59 -2.32
C SER A 78 9.42 -7.76 -2.56
N ASP A 79 9.47 -6.97 -3.64
CA ASP A 79 10.65 -6.16 -3.98
C ASP A 79 10.82 -4.98 -2.99
N TYR A 80 9.77 -4.63 -2.25
CA TYR A 80 9.73 -3.49 -1.34
C TYR A 80 9.82 -3.85 0.15
N PHE A 81 9.72 -5.13 0.49
CA PHE A 81 9.71 -5.59 1.89
C PHE A 81 10.87 -6.55 2.14
N ASN A 82 11.52 -6.40 3.30
CA ASN A 82 12.62 -7.28 3.70
C ASN A 82 12.11 -8.74 3.84
N PRO A 83 12.86 -9.76 3.38
CA PRO A 83 12.49 -11.18 3.53
C PRO A 83 12.23 -11.66 4.97
N LYS A 84 12.66 -10.89 5.99
CA LYS A 84 12.21 -11.04 7.39
C LYS A 84 11.42 -9.80 7.81
N PRO A 85 10.18 -9.63 7.33
CA PRO A 85 9.39 -8.48 7.74
C PRO A 85 9.12 -8.63 9.24
N THR A 86 9.62 -7.71 10.06
CA THR A 86 9.09 -7.59 11.42
C THR A 86 7.64 -7.14 11.29
N GLU A 87 6.76 -7.62 12.16
CA GLU A 87 5.31 -7.31 12.14
C GLU A 87 5.03 -5.78 12.15
N ILE A 88 6.00 -4.98 12.56
CA ILE A 88 5.95 -3.52 12.69
C ILE A 88 6.22 -2.79 11.35
N SER A 89 6.72 -3.47 10.33
CA SER A 89 7.39 -2.81 9.18
C SER A 89 6.57 -2.70 7.89
N ILE A 90 5.36 -3.26 7.84
CA ILE A 90 4.59 -3.28 6.60
C ILE A 90 3.58 -2.13 6.57
N HIS A 91 4.13 -0.91 6.55
CA HIS A 91 3.36 0.31 6.36
C HIS A 91 3.54 0.79 4.92
N ILE A 92 2.42 1.00 4.22
CA ILE A 92 2.41 1.70 2.94
C ILE A 92 1.65 3.01 3.07
N LEU A 93 2.11 4.03 2.34
CA LEU A 93 1.37 5.27 2.18
C LEU A 93 0.59 5.23 0.87
N VAL A 94 -0.65 5.72 0.93
CA VAL A 94 -1.46 6.08 -0.21
C VAL A 94 -1.46 7.61 -0.30
N GLU A 95 -1.01 8.14 -1.42
CA GLU A 95 -1.04 9.58 -1.71
C GLU A 95 -1.60 9.84 -3.11
N GLU A 96 -2.14 11.04 -3.33
CA GLU A 96 -2.55 11.50 -4.66
C GLU A 96 -1.39 11.37 -5.66
N ALA A 97 -1.69 10.91 -6.88
CA ALA A 97 -0.69 10.64 -7.91
C ALA A 97 -0.22 11.87 -8.68
#